data_AF-A0A7C4J816-F1
#
_entry.id   AF-A0A7C4J816-F1
#
_cell.length_a   1.000
_cell.length_b   1.000
_cell.length_c   1.000
_cell.angle_alpha   90.00
_cell.angle_beta   90.00
_cell.angle_gamma   90.00
#
_symmetry.space_group_name_H-M   'P 1'
#
loop_
_entity.id
_entity.type
_entity.pdbx_description
1 polymer ?
#
loop_
_entity_poly.entity_id
_entity_poly.type
_entity_poly.pdbx_seq_one_letter_code
_entity_poly.pdbx_strand_id
1 'polypeptide(L)'
;MSEPRLNRRRFLKVAGAAALSAAVYAPLSALAKPRDPDEEPRRPVLIDYKPARVLAASVAVYDSLDPNRRRVVRTVRRDKTIDVAGEFVGPGPERNQIWYGTRDGYVYSAWLQVMEPYRTPKILTDLGEWGVWIETLVAQAPAYAEPDERSPFRYWYNYGTVYHATEAFVDGRGRVWYNTVDEYSSKEDNIAPTNHWVPAVFFRPMEHSE
;
A
#
# COMPACT_ATOMS: atom_id res chain seq x y z
N MET A 1 71.78 -22.74 8.25
CA MET A 1 70.65 -21.92 7.74
C MET A 1 71.20 -20.53 7.43
N SER A 2 71.18 -20.10 6.16
CA SER A 2 71.72 -18.80 5.72
C SER A 2 70.56 -17.95 5.22
N GLU A 3 70.37 -16.75 5.78
CA GLU A 3 69.31 -15.82 5.37
C GLU A 3 69.57 -15.28 3.95
N PRO A 4 68.53 -15.15 3.10
CA PRO A 4 68.70 -14.58 1.77
C PRO A 4 68.91 -13.06 1.87
N ARG A 5 70.18 -12.62 1.74
CA ARG A 5 70.55 -11.20 1.64
C ARG A 5 69.82 -10.52 0.47
N LEU A 6 69.18 -9.39 0.75
CA LEU A 6 68.54 -8.53 -0.24
C LEU A 6 69.58 -8.09 -1.30
N ASN A 7 69.46 -8.60 -2.53
CA ASN A 7 70.31 -8.17 -3.64
C ASN A 7 69.70 -6.91 -4.31
N ARG A 8 70.54 -5.98 -4.78
CA ARG A 8 70.17 -4.70 -5.41
C ARG A 8 69.08 -4.85 -6.48
N ARG A 9 69.11 -5.94 -7.26
CA ARG A 9 68.09 -6.23 -8.28
C ARG A 9 66.69 -6.49 -7.71
N ARG A 10 66.59 -7.13 -6.53
CA ARG A 10 65.30 -7.33 -5.85
C ARG A 10 64.81 -6.02 -5.24
N PHE A 11 65.70 -5.23 -4.67
CA PHE A 11 65.36 -3.89 -4.16
C PHE A 11 64.77 -3.00 -5.26
N LEU A 12 65.42 -2.92 -6.43
CA LEU A 12 64.93 -2.11 -7.55
C LEU A 12 63.56 -2.58 -8.09
N LYS A 13 63.31 -3.89 -8.09
CA LYS A 13 61.99 -4.42 -8.50
C LYS A 13 60.89 -4.03 -7.52
N VAL A 14 61.17 -4.08 -6.21
CA VAL A 14 60.20 -3.72 -5.17
C VAL A 14 59.98 -2.20 -5.16
N ALA A 15 61.04 -1.41 -5.25
CA ALA A 15 60.94 0.06 -5.30
C ALA A 15 60.20 0.54 -6.56
N GLY A 16 60.47 -0.06 -7.72
CA GLY A 16 59.75 0.24 -8.96
C GLY A 16 58.27 -0.11 -8.89
N ALA A 17 57.92 -1.27 -8.32
CA ALA A 17 56.53 -1.67 -8.13
C ALA A 17 55.78 -0.70 -7.18
N ALA A 18 56.43 -0.28 -6.09
CA ALA A 18 55.84 0.67 -5.13
C ALA A 18 55.66 2.08 -5.73
N ALA A 19 56.60 2.55 -6.55
CA ALA A 19 56.48 3.84 -7.22
C ALA A 19 55.34 3.86 -8.26
N LEU A 20 55.15 2.75 -8.99
CA LEU A 20 54.05 2.60 -9.95
C LEU A 20 52.68 2.56 -9.27
N SER A 21 52.53 1.87 -8.13
CA SER A 21 51.26 1.86 -7.40
C SER A 21 50.94 3.23 -6.78
N ALA A 22 51.94 3.97 -6.29
CA ALA A 22 51.73 5.33 -5.79
C ALA A 22 51.30 6.31 -6.90
N ALA A 23 51.89 6.20 -8.09
CA ALA A 23 51.56 7.08 -9.22
C ALA A 23 50.17 6.83 -9.81
N VAL A 24 49.65 5.59 -9.73
CA VAL A 24 48.30 5.24 -10.20
C VAL A 24 47.22 5.61 -9.16
N TYR A 25 47.52 5.55 -7.87
CA TYR A 25 46.56 5.89 -6.82
C TYR A 25 46.34 7.40 -6.64
N ALA A 26 47.35 8.23 -6.89
CA ALA A 26 47.27 9.68 -6.72
C ALA A 26 46.15 10.36 -7.54
N PRO A 27 45.98 10.10 -8.86
CA PRO A 27 44.91 10.72 -9.65
C PRO A 27 43.51 10.15 -9.34
N LEU A 28 43.40 8.92 -8.83
CA LEU A 28 42.11 8.34 -8.42
C LEU A 28 41.59 8.96 -7.11
N SER A 29 42.48 9.30 -6.18
CA SER A 29 42.12 10.02 -4.95
C SER A 29 41.74 11.48 -5.19
N ALA A 30 42.31 12.15 -6.20
CA ALA A 30 42.00 13.55 -6.50
C ALA A 30 40.59 13.76 -7.11
N LEU A 31 40.00 12.70 -7.69
CA LEU A 31 38.61 12.66 -8.17
C LEU A 31 37.60 12.30 -7.07
N ALA A 32 38.06 11.83 -5.92
CA ALA A 32 37.20 11.56 -4.78
C ALA A 32 36.89 12.89 -4.08
N LYS A 33 35.65 13.39 -4.26
CA LYS A 33 35.13 14.50 -3.46
C LYS A 33 35.30 14.14 -1.97
N PRO A 34 35.84 15.03 -1.11
CA PRO A 34 35.91 14.79 0.32
C PRO A 34 34.52 14.39 0.83
N ARG A 35 34.44 13.23 1.47
CA ARG A 35 33.22 12.76 2.12
C ARG A 35 33.06 13.59 3.38
N ASP A 36 32.11 14.52 3.36
CA ASP A 36 31.72 15.29 4.53
C ASP A 36 31.15 14.30 5.57
N PRO A 37 31.74 14.14 6.77
CA PRO A 37 31.29 13.14 7.73
C PRO A 37 29.89 13.39 8.28
N ASP A 38 29.30 14.57 8.03
CA ASP A 38 27.99 14.98 8.55
C ASP A 38 26.87 15.03 7.49
N GLU A 39 27.15 14.77 6.21
CA GLU A 39 26.08 14.56 5.23
C GLU A 39 25.69 13.08 5.24
N GLU A 40 24.84 12.68 6.21
CA GLU A 40 24.05 11.46 6.05
C GLU A 40 23.47 11.51 4.64
N PRO A 41 23.59 10.45 3.82
CA PRO A 41 22.94 10.45 2.52
C PRO A 41 21.48 10.75 2.79
N ARG A 42 20.99 11.92 2.35
CA ARG A 42 19.58 12.28 2.40
C ARG A 42 18.87 11.13 1.69
N ARG A 43 18.36 10.16 2.47
CA ARG A 43 17.43 9.18 1.95
C ARG A 43 16.36 10.03 1.28
N PRO A 44 16.03 9.81 -0.01
CA PRO A 44 14.89 10.49 -0.58
C PRO A 44 13.75 10.33 0.43
N VAL A 45 13.12 11.43 0.84
CA VAL A 45 11.95 11.36 1.72
C VAL A 45 10.96 10.55 0.92
N LEU A 46 10.87 9.25 1.23
CA LEU A 46 9.97 8.35 0.56
C LEU A 46 8.61 8.79 1.07
N ILE A 47 7.92 9.60 0.28
CA ILE A 47 6.56 10.01 0.60
C ILE A 47 5.74 8.72 0.53
N ASP A 48 5.40 8.18 1.70
CA ASP A 48 4.62 6.96 1.82
C ASP A 48 3.16 7.27 1.47
N TYR A 49 2.86 7.13 0.18
CA TYR A 49 1.49 7.28 -0.32
C TYR A 49 0.67 6.07 0.06
N LYS A 50 -0.41 6.32 0.81
CA LYS A 50 -1.43 5.35 1.13
C LYS A 50 -2.65 5.54 0.23
N PRO A 51 -3.30 4.47 -0.25
CA PRO A 51 -4.57 4.61 -0.92
C PRO A 51 -5.62 5.13 0.07
N ALA A 52 -6.52 6.01 -0.39
CA ALA A 52 -7.68 6.44 0.38
C ALA A 52 -8.94 6.40 -0.47
N ARG A 53 -10.03 5.86 0.08
CA ARG A 53 -11.33 5.79 -0.56
C ARG A 53 -12.12 7.07 -0.34
N VAL A 54 -12.75 7.57 -1.39
CA VAL A 54 -13.66 8.72 -1.32
C VAL A 54 -15.03 8.33 -0.77
N LEU A 55 -15.45 8.94 0.34
CA LEU A 55 -16.72 8.67 1.02
C LEU A 55 -17.86 9.61 0.58
N ALA A 56 -17.54 10.86 0.25
CA ALA A 56 -18.50 11.84 -0.27
C ALA A 56 -18.87 11.53 -1.74
N ALA A 57 -19.93 12.17 -2.26
CA ALA A 57 -20.32 12.02 -3.67
C ALA A 57 -19.15 12.31 -4.65
N SER A 58 -18.33 13.30 -4.30
CA SER A 58 -17.02 13.54 -4.90
C SER A 58 -16.17 14.43 -3.99
N VAL A 59 -14.86 14.46 -4.23
CA VAL A 59 -13.91 15.38 -3.60
C VAL A 59 -13.10 16.11 -4.67
N ALA A 60 -12.76 17.35 -4.41
CA ALA A 60 -11.86 18.14 -5.24
C ALA A 60 -10.42 18.07 -4.70
N VAL A 61 -9.46 17.92 -5.61
CA VAL A 61 -8.03 18.07 -5.34
C VAL A 61 -7.64 19.49 -5.74
N TYR A 62 -6.99 20.22 -4.84
CA TYR A 62 -6.59 21.61 -5.04
C TYR A 62 -5.08 21.74 -5.14
N ASP A 63 -4.57 22.58 -6.03
CA ASP A 63 -3.13 22.86 -6.17
C ASP A 63 -2.50 23.57 -4.96
N SER A 64 -3.33 24.19 -4.11
CA SER A 64 -2.90 24.97 -2.94
C SER A 64 -3.92 24.88 -1.81
N LEU A 65 -3.44 25.09 -0.57
CA LEU A 65 -4.28 25.25 0.62
C LEU A 65 -4.75 26.70 0.83
N ASP A 66 -4.24 27.68 0.09
CA ASP A 66 -4.69 29.08 0.19
C ASP A 66 -6.09 29.24 -0.46
N PRO A 67 -7.16 29.57 0.32
CA PRO A 67 -8.51 29.72 -0.21
C PRO A 67 -8.64 30.72 -1.35
N ASN A 68 -7.80 31.76 -1.37
CA ASN A 68 -7.90 32.86 -2.32
C ASN A 68 -7.18 32.57 -3.64
N ARG A 69 -6.30 31.56 -3.66
CA ARG A 69 -5.44 31.24 -4.81
C ARG A 69 -5.63 29.83 -5.36
N ARG A 70 -6.20 28.92 -4.57
CA ARG A 70 -6.37 27.52 -4.94
C ARG A 70 -7.28 27.33 -6.15
N ARG A 71 -6.94 26.36 -6.98
CA ARG A 71 -7.74 25.91 -8.13
C ARG A 71 -7.99 24.42 -8.02
N VAL A 72 -9.13 23.98 -8.51
CA VAL A 72 -9.43 22.55 -8.62
C VAL A 72 -8.59 21.97 -9.75
N VAL A 73 -7.69 21.05 -9.41
CA VAL A 73 -6.86 20.32 -10.37
C VAL A 73 -7.65 19.18 -10.98
N ARG A 74 -8.39 18.44 -10.14
CA ARG A 74 -9.29 17.37 -10.56
C ARG A 74 -10.35 17.05 -9.50
N THR A 75 -11.36 16.31 -9.91
CA THR A 75 -12.42 15.79 -9.03
C THR A 75 -12.37 14.26 -9.02
N VAL A 76 -12.47 13.66 -7.84
CA VAL A 76 -12.54 12.21 -7.63
C VAL A 76 -13.92 11.85 -7.12
N ARG A 77 -14.59 10.91 -7.79
CA ARG A 77 -15.95 10.49 -7.42
C ARG A 77 -15.92 9.53 -6.23
N ARG A 78 -17.08 9.37 -5.58
CA ARG A 78 -17.31 8.39 -4.51
C ARG A 78 -16.76 7.01 -4.88
N ASP A 79 -16.22 6.32 -3.88
CA ASP A 79 -15.68 4.97 -3.92
C ASP A 79 -14.45 4.76 -4.82
N LYS A 80 -14.01 5.78 -5.55
CA LYS A 80 -12.69 5.77 -6.19
C LYS A 80 -11.60 6.01 -5.14
N THR A 81 -10.42 5.54 -5.47
CA THR A 81 -9.23 5.69 -4.64
C THR A 81 -8.40 6.89 -5.08
N ILE A 82 -7.76 7.52 -4.11
CA ILE A 82 -6.75 8.55 -4.30
C ILE A 82 -5.55 8.24 -3.41
N ASP A 83 -4.34 8.33 -3.97
CA ASP A 83 -3.12 8.19 -3.20
C ASP A 83 -2.87 9.47 -2.39
N VAL A 84 -2.79 9.31 -1.08
CA VAL A 84 -2.62 10.39 -0.11
C VAL A 84 -1.37 10.18 0.74
N ALA A 85 -0.72 11.27 1.12
CA ALA A 85 0.43 11.24 2.01
C ALA A 85 0.56 12.54 2.79
N GLY A 86 1.06 12.42 4.01
CA GLY A 86 1.25 13.55 4.92
C GLY A 86 -0.05 14.21 5.34
N GLU A 87 0.03 14.95 6.45
CA GLU A 87 -1.08 15.75 6.97
C GLU A 87 -0.67 17.20 6.97
N PHE A 88 -1.56 18.05 6.47
CA PHE A 88 -1.35 19.48 6.35
C PHE A 88 -2.50 20.21 7.00
N VAL A 89 -2.19 21.22 7.78
CA VAL A 89 -3.19 22.12 8.35
C VAL A 89 -3.60 23.13 7.28
N GLY A 90 -4.89 23.25 7.04
CA GLY A 90 -5.45 24.12 6.01
C GLY A 90 -6.84 24.63 6.36
N PRO A 91 -7.52 25.26 5.39
CA PRO A 91 -8.86 25.82 5.60
C PRO A 91 -9.87 24.72 5.91
N GLY A 92 -10.68 24.92 6.96
CA GLY A 92 -11.69 23.96 7.37
C GLY A 92 -12.41 24.42 8.64
N PRO A 93 -13.49 23.72 9.03
CA PRO A 93 -14.12 23.94 10.33
C PRO A 93 -13.12 23.65 11.46
N GLU A 94 -13.30 24.29 12.63
CA GLU A 94 -12.42 24.13 13.79
C GLU A 94 -12.18 22.66 14.18
N ARG A 95 -13.21 21.82 14.08
CA ARG A 95 -13.15 20.38 14.41
C ARG A 95 -12.26 19.56 13.46
N ASN A 96 -12.01 20.03 12.25
CA ASN A 96 -11.14 19.34 11.29
C ASN A 96 -10.56 20.34 10.29
N GLN A 97 -9.27 20.62 10.43
CA GLN A 97 -8.49 21.45 9.51
C GLN A 97 -7.44 20.64 8.75
N ILE A 98 -7.56 19.31 8.77
CA ILE A 98 -6.58 18.41 8.18
C ILE A 98 -6.89 18.19 6.70
N TRP A 99 -5.85 18.33 5.89
CA TRP A 99 -5.80 18.02 4.48
C TRP A 99 -4.70 16.99 4.25
N TYR A 100 -4.93 16.06 3.33
CA TYR A 100 -3.88 15.17 2.87
C TYR A 100 -3.21 15.72 1.62
N GLY A 101 -1.90 15.53 1.53
CA GLY A 101 -1.17 15.73 0.29
C GLY A 101 -1.46 14.60 -0.69
N THR A 102 -1.43 14.90 -1.97
CA THR A 102 -1.58 13.96 -3.09
C THR A 102 -0.45 14.23 -4.08
N ARG A 103 -0.36 13.49 -5.19
CA ARG A 103 0.64 13.80 -6.23
C ARG A 103 0.40 15.14 -6.92
N ASP A 104 -0.85 15.60 -6.96
CA ASP A 104 -1.28 16.73 -7.78
C ASP A 104 -1.70 17.95 -6.95
N GLY A 105 -1.64 17.87 -5.62
CA GLY A 105 -2.16 18.90 -4.72
C GLY A 105 -2.69 18.33 -3.41
N TYR A 106 -3.72 18.95 -2.85
CA TYR A 106 -4.26 18.67 -1.52
C TYR A 106 -5.75 18.31 -1.58
N VAL A 107 -6.16 17.39 -0.71
CA VAL A 107 -7.56 16.94 -0.59
C VAL A 107 -7.99 16.97 0.87
N TYR A 108 -9.23 17.38 1.13
CA TYR A 108 -9.73 17.51 2.50
C TYR A 108 -9.98 16.14 3.14
N SER A 109 -9.42 15.93 4.34
CA SER A 109 -9.37 14.60 4.99
C SER A 109 -10.75 14.04 5.37
N ALA A 110 -11.71 14.90 5.72
CA ALA A 110 -12.99 14.47 6.29
C ALA A 110 -13.83 13.55 5.38
N TRP A 111 -13.52 13.51 4.09
CA TRP A 111 -14.25 12.74 3.08
C TRP A 111 -13.48 11.53 2.57
N LEU A 112 -12.43 11.13 3.28
CA LEU A 112 -11.53 10.07 2.89
C LEU A 112 -11.41 9.03 3.98
N GLN A 113 -11.43 7.76 3.58
CA GLN A 113 -11.05 6.62 4.41
C GLN A 113 -9.68 6.16 3.94
N VAL A 114 -8.63 6.42 4.71
CA VAL A 114 -7.29 5.91 4.40
C VAL A 114 -7.30 4.38 4.53
N MET A 115 -6.70 3.72 3.56
CA MET A 115 -6.68 2.28 3.41
C MET A 115 -5.24 1.75 3.52
N GLU A 116 -5.12 0.50 3.93
CA GLU A 116 -3.85 -0.21 3.79
C GLU A 116 -3.56 -0.48 2.31
N PRO A 117 -2.29 -0.42 1.88
CA PRO A 117 -1.91 -0.87 0.55
C PRO A 117 -2.36 -2.31 0.33
N TYR A 118 -2.97 -2.58 -0.83
CA TYR A 118 -3.43 -3.92 -1.16
C TYR A 118 -2.26 -4.91 -1.14
N ARG A 119 -2.45 -6.00 -0.41
CA ARG A 119 -1.55 -7.16 -0.39
C ARG A 119 -2.38 -8.38 -0.74
N THR A 120 -1.85 -9.24 -1.61
CA THR A 120 -2.51 -10.49 -1.96
C THR A 120 -2.80 -11.28 -0.68
N PRO A 121 -4.07 -11.56 -0.36
CA PRO A 121 -4.42 -12.24 0.87
C PRO A 121 -4.08 -13.74 0.80
N LYS A 122 -4.02 -14.36 1.97
CA LYS A 122 -4.09 -15.82 2.07
C LYS A 122 -5.49 -16.27 1.67
N ILE A 123 -5.60 -17.06 0.62
CA ILE A 123 -6.86 -17.63 0.13
C ILE A 123 -7.03 -19.01 0.76
N LEU A 124 -8.19 -19.25 1.37
CA LEU A 124 -8.56 -20.51 2.00
C LEU A 124 -9.55 -21.24 1.07
N THR A 125 -9.38 -22.54 0.91
CA THR A 125 -10.35 -23.40 0.18
C THR A 125 -11.15 -24.29 1.11
N ASP A 126 -10.80 -24.31 2.40
CA ASP A 126 -11.51 -24.95 3.49
C ASP A 126 -11.65 -23.91 4.60
N LEU A 127 -12.89 -23.62 4.99
CA LEU A 127 -13.23 -22.64 6.02
C LEU A 127 -13.61 -23.29 7.36
N GLY A 128 -13.60 -24.63 7.44
CA GLY A 128 -14.12 -25.38 8.58
C GLY A 128 -15.64 -25.33 8.69
N GLU A 129 -16.18 -26.02 9.70
CA GLU A 129 -17.64 -26.15 9.92
C GLU A 129 -18.30 -24.81 10.30
N TRP A 130 -17.60 -23.98 11.07
CA TRP A 130 -18.11 -22.66 11.46
C TRP A 130 -17.98 -21.63 10.33
N GLY A 131 -16.92 -21.71 9.53
CA GLY A 131 -16.52 -20.63 8.64
C GLY A 131 -15.46 -19.72 9.26
N VAL A 132 -15.19 -18.60 8.59
CA VAL A 132 -14.20 -17.60 9.01
C VAL A 132 -14.74 -16.19 8.82
N TRP A 133 -14.31 -15.26 9.67
CA TRP A 133 -14.54 -13.84 9.43
C TRP A 133 -13.55 -13.33 8.40
N ILE A 134 -14.03 -12.55 7.44
CA ILE A 134 -13.22 -11.97 6.37
C ILE A 134 -13.41 -10.47 6.31
N GLU A 135 -12.33 -9.71 6.11
CA GLU A 135 -12.35 -8.25 5.97
C GLU A 135 -12.09 -7.84 4.52
N THR A 136 -12.87 -6.87 4.03
CA THR A 136 -12.71 -6.30 2.68
C THR A 136 -11.44 -5.45 2.57
N LEU A 137 -10.52 -5.82 1.67
CA LEU A 137 -9.22 -5.16 1.47
C LEU A 137 -9.20 -4.04 0.43
N VAL A 138 -10.23 -3.98 -0.40
CA VAL A 138 -10.33 -3.02 -1.52
C VAL A 138 -11.42 -2.00 -1.24
N ALA A 139 -11.41 -0.87 -1.98
CA ALA A 139 -12.39 0.19 -1.79
C ALA A 139 -13.83 -0.33 -1.87
N GLN A 140 -14.09 -1.15 -2.89
CA GLN A 140 -15.32 -1.91 -3.06
C GLN A 140 -15.04 -3.28 -3.67
N ALA A 141 -15.61 -4.32 -3.07
CA ALA A 141 -15.63 -5.68 -3.60
C ALA A 141 -17.05 -6.03 -4.06
N PRO A 142 -17.23 -6.59 -5.27
CA PRO A 142 -18.55 -6.97 -5.76
C PRO A 142 -19.04 -8.25 -5.08
N ALA A 143 -20.33 -8.25 -4.72
CA ALA A 143 -21.08 -9.40 -4.23
C ALA A 143 -22.14 -9.83 -5.24
N TYR A 144 -22.22 -11.13 -5.46
CA TYR A 144 -23.00 -11.76 -6.53
C TYR A 144 -23.99 -12.79 -5.98
N ALA A 145 -24.98 -13.16 -6.80
CA ALA A 145 -25.97 -14.18 -6.45
C ALA A 145 -25.39 -15.60 -6.44
N GLU A 146 -24.39 -15.86 -7.29
CA GLU A 146 -23.72 -17.15 -7.49
C GLU A 146 -22.20 -16.92 -7.62
N PRO A 147 -21.34 -17.94 -7.46
CA PRO A 147 -19.89 -17.80 -7.61
C PRO A 147 -19.45 -17.67 -9.09
N ASP A 148 -20.06 -16.72 -9.79
CA ASP A 148 -19.76 -16.31 -11.16
C ASP A 148 -20.00 -14.79 -11.27
N GLU A 149 -19.03 -14.07 -11.86
CA GLU A 149 -19.10 -12.63 -12.12
C GLU A 149 -20.20 -12.26 -13.13
N ARG A 150 -20.71 -13.24 -13.88
CA ARG A 150 -21.84 -13.09 -14.80
C ARG A 150 -23.20 -13.23 -14.12
N SER A 151 -23.22 -13.75 -12.90
CA SER A 151 -24.46 -13.87 -12.14
C SER A 151 -24.95 -12.49 -11.69
N PRO A 152 -26.23 -12.35 -11.30
CA PRO A 152 -26.75 -11.07 -10.86
C PRO A 152 -25.92 -10.44 -9.73
N PHE A 153 -25.47 -9.21 -9.97
CA PHE A 153 -24.87 -8.35 -8.94
C PHE A 153 -25.89 -8.07 -7.83
N ARG A 154 -25.46 -8.14 -6.58
CA ARG A 154 -26.31 -7.92 -5.40
C ARG A 154 -25.91 -6.66 -4.65
N TYR A 155 -24.63 -6.55 -4.29
CA TYR A 155 -24.19 -5.51 -3.37
C TYR A 155 -22.70 -5.18 -3.51
N TRP A 156 -22.29 -4.04 -2.94
CA TRP A 156 -20.88 -3.66 -2.81
C TRP A 156 -20.42 -3.80 -1.36
N TYR A 157 -19.41 -4.64 -1.13
CA TYR A 157 -18.74 -4.75 0.17
C TYR A 157 -17.66 -3.69 0.24
N ASN A 158 -17.63 -2.95 1.33
CA ASN A 158 -16.88 -1.70 1.44
C ASN A 158 -15.57 -1.93 2.22
N TYR A 159 -14.49 -1.21 1.88
CA TYR A 159 -13.22 -1.35 2.60
C TYR A 159 -13.38 -1.34 4.13
N GLY A 160 -12.73 -2.29 4.79
CA GLY A 160 -12.73 -2.44 6.25
C GLY A 160 -14.01 -3.04 6.85
N THR A 161 -15.01 -3.38 6.02
CA THR A 161 -16.18 -4.14 6.50
C THR A 161 -15.85 -5.63 6.60
N VAL A 162 -16.41 -6.27 7.62
CA VAL A 162 -16.17 -7.66 7.99
C VAL A 162 -17.44 -8.48 7.76
N TYR A 163 -17.28 -9.67 7.18
CA TYR A 163 -18.38 -10.58 6.88
C TYR A 163 -18.05 -12.00 7.32
N HIS A 164 -19.07 -12.80 7.63
CA HIS A 164 -18.90 -14.21 7.95
C HIS A 164 -18.93 -15.04 6.67
N ALA A 165 -17.82 -15.67 6.32
CA ALA A 165 -17.72 -16.58 5.19
C ALA A 165 -17.89 -18.03 5.65
N THR A 166 -18.93 -18.71 5.17
CA THR A 166 -19.31 -20.05 5.62
C THR A 166 -18.95 -21.15 4.63
N GLU A 167 -18.74 -20.80 3.36
CA GLU A 167 -18.43 -21.75 2.31
C GLU A 167 -17.37 -21.18 1.36
N ALA A 168 -16.46 -22.04 0.88
CA ALA A 168 -15.53 -21.73 -0.19
C ALA A 168 -15.84 -22.58 -1.43
N PHE A 169 -15.85 -21.96 -2.61
CA PHE A 169 -16.07 -22.62 -3.89
C PHE A 169 -14.95 -22.28 -4.86
N VAL A 170 -14.41 -23.30 -5.54
CA VAL A 170 -13.40 -23.13 -6.59
C VAL A 170 -14.08 -23.27 -7.95
N ASP A 171 -14.08 -22.21 -8.75
CA ASP A 171 -14.71 -22.24 -10.06
C ASP A 171 -13.87 -23.00 -11.10
N GLY A 172 -14.42 -23.22 -12.29
CA GLY A 172 -13.74 -23.93 -13.38
C GLY A 172 -12.48 -23.24 -13.92
N ARG A 173 -12.14 -22.03 -13.44
CA ARG A 173 -10.91 -21.29 -13.75
C ARG A 173 -9.93 -21.28 -12.57
N GLY A 174 -10.24 -21.97 -11.48
CA GLY A 174 -9.41 -22.00 -10.27
C GLY A 174 -9.55 -20.75 -9.40
N ARG A 175 -10.55 -19.88 -9.62
CA ARG A 175 -10.81 -18.74 -8.73
C ARG A 175 -11.59 -19.22 -7.51
N VAL A 176 -11.20 -18.73 -6.35
CA VAL A 176 -11.88 -19.05 -5.10
C VAL A 176 -12.91 -17.97 -4.79
N TRP A 177 -14.09 -18.43 -4.41
CA TRP A 177 -15.25 -17.64 -4.05
C TRP A 177 -15.64 -17.98 -2.62
N TYR A 178 -16.06 -16.97 -1.85
CA TYR A 178 -16.64 -17.15 -0.54
C TYR A 178 -18.13 -16.88 -0.57
N ASN A 179 -18.91 -17.78 0.03
CA ASN A 179 -20.29 -17.52 0.37
C ASN A 179 -20.32 -16.78 1.71
N THR A 180 -20.87 -15.58 1.72
CA THR A 180 -20.90 -14.70 2.87
C THR A 180 -22.31 -14.49 3.35
N VAL A 181 -22.50 -14.52 4.67
CA VAL A 181 -23.76 -14.18 5.33
C VAL A 181 -23.80 -12.66 5.50
N ASP A 182 -24.85 -12.02 5.00
CA ASP A 182 -25.13 -10.61 5.22
C ASP A 182 -26.34 -10.50 6.18
N GLU A 183 -26.06 -10.03 7.39
CA GLU A 183 -26.94 -10.10 8.54
C GLU A 183 -27.98 -8.97 8.55
N TYR A 184 -29.03 -9.15 7.75
CA TYR A 184 -30.36 -8.63 8.10
C TYR A 184 -31.26 -9.82 8.46
N SER A 185 -30.97 -10.47 9.59
CA SER A 185 -31.83 -11.52 10.13
C SER A 185 -32.68 -10.94 11.27
N SER A 186 -33.90 -10.51 10.96
CA SER A 186 -34.93 -10.34 11.98
C SER A 186 -36.06 -11.30 11.68
N LYS A 187 -36.20 -12.31 12.54
CA LYS A 187 -37.33 -13.26 12.49
C LYS A 187 -38.66 -12.56 12.75
N GLU A 188 -38.65 -11.49 13.54
CA GLU A 188 -39.83 -10.67 13.82
C GLU A 188 -40.23 -9.82 12.60
N ASP A 189 -39.26 -9.35 11.82
CA ASP A 189 -39.49 -8.57 10.60
C ASP A 189 -39.63 -9.44 9.33
N ASN A 190 -39.65 -10.76 9.47
CA ASN A 190 -39.76 -11.73 8.36
C ASN A 190 -38.69 -11.53 7.26
N ILE A 191 -37.47 -11.11 7.65
CA ILE A 191 -36.38 -10.89 6.70
C ILE A 191 -35.57 -12.19 6.59
N ALA A 192 -35.55 -12.78 5.40
CA ALA A 192 -34.75 -13.95 5.10
C ALA A 192 -33.26 -13.58 5.13
N PRO A 193 -32.37 -14.42 5.72
CA PRO A 193 -30.94 -14.21 5.62
C PRO A 193 -30.53 -14.10 4.15
N THR A 194 -29.80 -13.05 3.80
CA THR A 194 -29.23 -12.88 2.48
C THR A 194 -27.81 -13.40 2.48
N ASN A 195 -27.51 -14.25 1.51
CA ASN A 195 -26.17 -14.75 1.27
C ASN A 195 -25.67 -14.21 -0.06
N HIS A 196 -24.37 -13.89 -0.12
CA HIS A 196 -23.73 -13.40 -1.33
C HIS A 196 -22.41 -14.11 -1.59
N TRP A 197 -22.13 -14.36 -2.86
CA TRP A 197 -20.86 -14.88 -3.32
C TRP A 197 -19.91 -13.75 -3.67
N VAL A 198 -18.71 -13.79 -3.08
CA VAL A 198 -17.68 -12.78 -3.29
C VAL A 198 -16.36 -13.42 -3.73
N PRO A 199 -15.57 -12.80 -4.64
CA PRO A 199 -14.25 -13.30 -4.97
C PRO A 199 -13.30 -13.20 -3.77
N ALA A 200 -12.72 -14.33 -3.34
CA ALA A 200 -11.86 -14.42 -2.15
C ALA A 200 -10.64 -13.49 -2.21
N VAL A 201 -10.17 -13.15 -3.42
CA VAL A 201 -9.01 -12.28 -3.65
C VAL A 201 -9.16 -10.88 -3.05
N PHE A 202 -10.39 -10.42 -2.80
CA PHE A 202 -10.65 -9.09 -2.24
C PHE A 202 -10.69 -9.05 -0.70
N PHE A 203 -10.45 -10.19 -0.04
CA PHE A 203 -10.65 -10.30 1.40
C PHE A 203 -9.49 -10.98 2.11
N ARG A 204 -9.19 -10.55 3.32
CA ARG A 204 -8.30 -11.30 4.22
C ARG A 204 -9.12 -12.04 5.28
N PRO A 205 -8.79 -13.29 5.60
CA PRO A 205 -9.27 -13.92 6.84
C PRO A 205 -8.78 -13.13 8.05
N MET A 206 -9.65 -12.96 9.03
CA MET A 206 -9.28 -12.43 10.34
C MET A 206 -8.69 -13.57 11.17
N GLU A 207 -7.45 -13.40 11.64
CA GLU A 207 -6.87 -14.35 12.59
C GLU A 207 -7.58 -14.18 13.94
N HIS A 208 -8.15 -15.28 14.47
CA HIS A 208 -8.51 -15.32 15.87
C HIS A 208 -7.22 -15.41 16.67
N SER A 209 -6.83 -14.32 17.33
CA SER A 209 -5.93 -14.44 18.47
C SER A 209 -6.73 -15.05 19.62
N GLU A 210 -6.42 -16.29 19.99
CA GLU A 210 -6.82 -16.86 21.29
C GLU A 210 -6.14 -16.13 22.46
#